data_AF-E3NJH9-F1
#
_entry.id   AF-E3NJH9-F1
#
_cell.length_a   1.000
_cell.length_b   1.000
_cell.length_c   1.000
_cell.angle_alpha   90.00
_cell.angle_beta   90.00
_cell.angle_gamma   90.00
#
_symmetry.space_group_name_H-M   'P 1'
#
loop_
_entity.id
_entity.type
_entity.pdbx_description
1 polymer ?
#
loop_
_entity_poly.entity_id
_entity_poly.type
_entity_poly.pdbx_seq_one_letter_code
_entity_poly.pdbx_strand_id
1 'polypeptide(L)'
;MWSYEIDQILFNDRFSKKWYKGTVMADKLPKKRPRFKKFGYIVNTDPSNEPGRHWQSIFVNGNTCFFFCSLAEPPNVYIQRFLRLFPRVIQNPIRHQSLSAVTCGGYCIFIQSMMSRGVRFETLCEIFIKMVNDDLFIVNYLKDAYNYFI
;
A
#
# COMPACT_ATOMS: atom_id res chain seq x y z
N MET A 1 -9.67 -2.97 9.02
CA MET A 1 -8.68 -3.99 8.67
C MET A 1 -7.43 -3.80 9.51
N TRP A 2 -7.10 -4.81 10.29
CA TRP A 2 -5.97 -4.88 11.20
C TRP A 2 -4.69 -5.30 10.47
N SER A 3 -3.53 -5.01 11.07
CA SER A 3 -2.22 -5.41 10.55
C SER A 3 -2.12 -6.91 10.29
N TYR A 4 -2.60 -7.74 11.22
CA TYR A 4 -2.55 -9.19 11.09
C TYR A 4 -3.35 -9.70 9.89
N GLU A 5 -4.49 -9.07 9.56
CA GLU A 5 -5.32 -9.47 8.42
C GLU A 5 -4.62 -9.18 7.10
N ILE A 6 -4.03 -7.98 6.99
CA ILE A 6 -3.23 -7.57 5.82
C ILE A 6 -2.04 -8.52 5.65
N ASP A 7 -1.33 -8.79 6.73
CA ASP A 7 -0.16 -9.66 6.70
C ASP A 7 -0.52 -11.09 6.32
N GLN A 8 -1.59 -11.65 6.88
CA GLN A 8 -2.09 -12.97 6.51
C GLN A 8 -2.43 -13.04 5.00
N ILE A 9 -3.12 -12.04 4.46
CA ILE A 9 -3.46 -12.03 3.03
C ILE A 9 -2.20 -11.99 2.15
N LEU A 10 -1.29 -11.05 2.40
CA LEU A 10 -0.15 -10.82 1.52
C LEU A 10 1.00 -11.82 1.68
N PHE A 11 1.16 -12.42 2.87
CA PHE A 11 2.12 -13.52 3.03
C PHE A 11 1.62 -14.85 2.45
N ASN A 12 0.29 -15.04 2.34
CA ASN A 12 -0.29 -16.22 1.68
C ASN A 12 -0.49 -16.03 0.17
N ASP A 13 -0.51 -14.80 -0.34
CA ASP A 13 -0.57 -14.54 -1.78
C ASP A 13 0.70 -15.06 -2.49
N ARG A 14 0.49 -15.93 -3.49
CA ARG A 14 1.56 -16.62 -4.25
C ARG A 14 2.63 -15.67 -4.79
N PHE A 15 2.26 -14.46 -5.19
CA PHE A 15 3.16 -13.48 -5.80
C PHE A 15 3.69 -12.49 -4.77
N SER A 16 2.81 -11.96 -3.91
CA SER A 16 3.17 -10.93 -2.92
C SER A 16 4.17 -11.44 -1.90
N LYS A 17 4.06 -12.69 -1.45
CA LYS A 17 4.93 -13.26 -0.40
C LYS A 17 6.43 -13.14 -0.69
N LYS A 18 6.81 -13.05 -1.97
CA LYS A 18 8.21 -12.90 -2.40
C LYS A 18 8.76 -11.50 -2.11
N TRP A 19 7.92 -10.48 -2.20
CA TRP A 19 8.33 -9.06 -2.17
C TRP A 19 7.84 -8.31 -0.94
N TYR A 20 6.67 -8.69 -0.44
CA TYR A 20 6.06 -8.09 0.74
C TYR A 20 6.89 -8.35 2.00
N LYS A 21 7.04 -7.32 2.83
CA LYS A 21 7.88 -7.32 4.04
C LYS A 21 7.08 -7.08 5.32
N GLY A 22 5.76 -7.03 5.23
CA GLY A 22 4.88 -6.86 6.38
C GLY A 22 4.32 -5.46 6.51
N THR A 23 3.37 -5.36 7.43
CA THR A 23 2.86 -4.09 7.93
C THR A 23 3.87 -3.45 8.88
N VAL A 24 3.98 -2.13 8.85
CA VAL A 24 4.86 -1.36 9.75
C VAL A 24 4.17 -0.08 10.21
N MET A 25 4.48 0.37 11.42
CA MET A 25 4.07 1.70 11.89
C MET A 25 5.01 2.77 11.33
N ALA A 26 4.54 4.01 11.17
CA ALA A 26 5.30 5.06 10.48
C ALA A 26 6.70 5.27 11.09
N ASP A 27 6.81 5.32 12.42
CA ASP A 27 8.05 5.50 13.17
C ASP A 27 9.01 4.28 13.12
N LYS A 28 8.52 3.14 12.65
CA LYS A 28 9.28 1.89 12.52
C LYS A 28 9.82 1.65 11.11
N LEU A 29 9.55 2.54 10.16
CA LEU A 29 10.15 2.47 8.84
C LEU A 29 11.69 2.54 8.92
N PRO A 30 12.43 1.83 8.03
CA PRO A 30 13.88 1.86 8.03
C PRO A 30 14.48 3.27 7.90
N LYS A 31 15.48 3.58 8.72
CA LYS A 31 16.19 4.87 8.65
C LYS A 31 17.28 4.91 7.57
N LYS A 32 17.58 3.76 6.96
CA LYS A 32 18.54 3.58 5.86
C LYS A 32 17.89 2.77 4.75
N ARG A 33 18.28 3.02 3.50
CA ARG A 33 17.75 2.31 2.34
C ARG A 33 18.02 0.81 2.48
N PRO A 34 16.99 -0.06 2.44
CA PRO A 34 17.18 -1.50 2.45
C PRO A 34 18.03 -1.96 1.26
N ARG A 35 18.84 -3.02 1.44
CA ARG A 35 19.70 -3.56 0.37
C ARG A 35 18.91 -4.30 -0.73
N PHE A 36 17.65 -4.64 -0.46
CA PHE A 36 16.79 -5.32 -1.42
C PHE A 36 16.45 -4.40 -2.59
N LYS A 37 16.62 -4.88 -3.82
CA LYS A 37 16.25 -4.12 -5.03
C LYS A 37 14.74 -4.06 -5.25
N LYS A 38 13.96 -5.02 -4.74
CA LYS A 38 12.51 -5.07 -4.89
C LYS A 38 11.85 -5.55 -3.61
N PHE A 39 10.93 -4.77 -3.06
CA PHE A 39 10.18 -5.11 -1.84
C PHE A 39 8.96 -4.21 -1.66
N GLY A 40 8.05 -4.59 -0.77
CA GLY A 40 6.92 -3.75 -0.41
C GLY A 40 6.63 -3.75 1.10
N TYR A 41 6.15 -2.61 1.58
CA TYR A 41 5.63 -2.41 2.93
C TYR A 41 4.21 -1.86 2.84
N ILE A 42 3.38 -2.19 3.81
CA ILE A 42 2.16 -1.43 4.09
C ILE A 42 2.41 -0.68 5.39
N VAL A 43 2.29 0.65 5.35
CA VAL A 43 2.62 1.50 6.49
C VAL A 43 1.35 2.10 7.09
N ASN A 44 1.21 2.02 8.41
CA ASN A 44 0.22 2.79 9.12
C ASN A 44 0.73 4.22 9.28
N THR A 45 -0.13 5.22 9.09
CA THR A 45 0.23 6.63 9.30
C THR A 45 0.58 6.94 10.75
N ASP A 46 0.00 6.23 11.71
CA ASP A 46 0.26 6.51 13.10
C ASP A 46 1.60 5.88 13.54
N PRO A 47 2.24 6.46 14.57
CA PRO A 47 3.40 5.83 15.21
C PRO A 47 2.98 4.63 16.07
N SER A 48 3.96 3.80 16.44
CA SER A 48 3.74 2.54 17.17
C SER A 48 3.15 2.67 18.57
N ASN A 49 3.09 3.87 19.13
CA ASN A 49 2.45 4.15 20.43
C ASN A 49 0.97 4.56 20.30
N GLU A 50 0.42 4.58 19.08
CA GLU A 50 -0.94 4.97 18.77
C GLU A 50 -1.71 3.80 18.14
N PRO A 51 -3.06 3.78 18.22
CA PRO A 51 -3.87 2.63 17.82
C PRO A 51 -3.86 2.33 16.30
N GLY A 52 -3.43 3.28 15.47
CA GLY A 52 -3.44 3.14 14.01
C GLY A 52 -4.66 3.79 13.36
N ARG A 53 -4.44 4.57 12.30
CA ARG A 53 -5.50 5.36 11.65
C ARG A 53 -5.71 5.00 10.18
N HIS A 54 -4.64 4.98 9.40
CA HIS A 54 -4.74 4.88 7.94
C HIS A 54 -3.59 4.05 7.37
N TRP A 55 -3.89 3.19 6.41
CA TRP A 55 -2.91 2.36 5.72
C TRP A 55 -2.51 2.97 4.38
N GLN A 56 -1.21 3.00 4.11
CA GLN A 56 -0.62 3.45 2.85
C GLN A 56 0.34 2.39 2.30
N SER A 57 0.45 2.28 0.98
CA SER A 57 1.26 1.25 0.34
C SER A 57 2.59 1.83 -0.14
N ILE A 58 3.68 1.14 0.15
CA ILE A 58 5.01 1.45 -0.34
C ILE A 58 5.53 0.25 -1.11
N PHE A 59 5.89 0.43 -2.37
CA PHE A 59 6.50 -0.60 -3.19
C PHE A 59 7.77 -0.07 -3.83
N VAL A 60 8.90 -0.75 -3.64
CA VAL A 60 10.19 -0.37 -4.21
C VAL A 60 10.56 -1.32 -5.33
N ASN A 61 11.01 -0.77 -6.45
CA ASN A 61 11.61 -1.52 -7.54
C ASN A 61 12.82 -0.75 -8.11
N GLY A 62 14.01 -1.28 -7.87
CA GLY A 62 15.29 -0.64 -8.18
C GLY A 62 15.47 0.67 -7.41
N ASN A 63 15.57 1.77 -8.15
CA ASN A 63 15.75 3.12 -7.62
C ASN A 63 14.42 3.90 -7.47
N THR A 64 13.29 3.29 -7.83
CA THR A 64 11.98 3.93 -7.75
C THR A 64 11.22 3.40 -6.55
N CYS A 65 10.71 4.32 -5.74
CA CYS A 65 9.73 4.06 -4.69
C CYS A 65 8.35 4.51 -5.17
N PHE A 66 7.41 3.58 -5.20
CA PHE A 66 6.02 3.84 -5.51
C PHE A 66 5.25 3.96 -4.19
N PHE A 67 4.61 5.10 -3.98
CA PHE A 67 3.85 5.41 -2.79
C PHE A 67 2.38 5.56 -3.16
N PHE A 68 1.50 4.83 -2.51
CA PHE A 68 0.07 4.93 -2.75
C PHE A 68 -0.67 5.29 -1.47
N CYS A 69 -1.46 6.35 -1.54
CA CYS A 69 -2.41 6.72 -0.52
C CYS A 69 -3.79 6.81 -1.18
N SER A 70 -4.73 5.95 -0.78
CA SER A 70 -6.09 5.93 -1.32
C SER A 70 -6.85 7.25 -1.07
N LEU A 71 -6.47 7.99 -0.02
CA LEU A 71 -7.00 9.33 0.28
C LEU A 71 -6.24 10.47 -0.42
N ALA A 72 -5.15 10.17 -1.11
CA ALA A 72 -4.17 11.12 -1.65
C ALA A 72 -3.65 12.14 -0.62
N GLU A 73 -3.58 11.72 0.65
CA GLU A 73 -2.98 12.52 1.71
C GLU A 73 -1.45 12.58 1.52
N PRO A 74 -0.82 13.73 1.83
CA PRO A 74 0.63 13.82 1.83
C PRO A 74 1.23 12.87 2.87
N PRO A 75 2.40 12.26 2.61
CA PRO A 75 3.07 11.42 3.59
C PRO A 75 3.46 12.25 4.82
N ASN A 76 3.26 11.70 6.01
CA ASN A 76 3.73 12.34 7.24
C ASN A 76 5.26 12.37 7.32
N VAL A 77 5.82 13.00 8.36
CA VAL A 77 7.27 13.19 8.52
C VAL A 77 8.08 11.87 8.50
N TYR A 78 7.56 10.79 9.10
CA TYR A 78 8.27 9.52 9.16
C TYR A 78 8.29 8.82 7.79
N ILE A 79 7.13 8.76 7.13
CA ILE A 79 6.98 8.18 5.80
C ILE A 79 7.80 8.98 4.80
N GLN A 80 7.70 10.31 4.85
CA GLN A 80 8.45 11.19 3.97
C GLN A 80 9.98 11.00 4.14
N ARG A 81 10.46 10.80 5.37
CA ARG A 81 11.87 10.48 5.62
C ARG A 81 12.31 9.18 4.94
N PHE A 82 11.46 8.16 4.97
CA PHE A 82 11.73 6.90 4.27
C PHE A 82 11.72 7.07 2.75
N LEU A 83 10.73 7.78 2.19
CA LEU A 83 10.62 8.01 0.75
C LEU A 83 11.85 8.75 0.18
N ARG A 84 12.42 9.70 0.93
CA ARG A 84 13.65 10.42 0.55
C ARG A 84 14.91 9.55 0.46
N LEU A 85 14.85 8.29 0.91
CA LEU A 85 15.95 7.33 0.73
C LEU A 85 16.08 6.84 -0.72
N PHE A 86 15.11 7.18 -1.60
CA PHE A 86 15.07 6.74 -2.99
C PHE A 86 15.24 7.93 -3.95
N PRO A 87 16.04 7.78 -5.02
CA PRO A 87 16.24 8.85 -6.00
C PRO A 87 14.96 9.27 -6.72
N ARG A 88 14.02 8.34 -6.90
CA ARG A 88 12.75 8.59 -7.60
C ARG A 88 11.60 8.11 -6.73
N VAL A 89 10.63 9.00 -6.52
CA VAL A 89 9.37 8.68 -5.84
C VAL A 89 8.22 8.98 -6.80
N ILE A 90 7.29 8.04 -6.95
CA ILE A 90 6.08 8.18 -7.75
C ILE A 90 4.90 7.95 -6.82
N GLN A 91 3.91 8.83 -6.88
CA GLN A 91 2.69 8.75 -6.07
C GLN A 91 1.43 8.85 -6.92
N ASN A 92 0.33 8.26 -6.47
CA ASN A 92 -0.96 8.45 -7.13
C ASN A 92 -1.39 9.93 -7.04
N PRO A 93 -1.93 10.52 -8.12
CA PRO A 93 -2.18 11.95 -8.17
C PRO A 93 -3.50 12.38 -7.52
N ILE A 94 -4.46 11.46 -7.38
CA ILE A 94 -5.82 11.78 -6.92
C ILE A 94 -6.29 10.81 -5.85
N ARG A 95 -7.29 11.26 -5.09
CA ARG A 95 -8.03 10.45 -4.12
C ARG A 95 -8.92 9.45 -4.84
N HIS A 96 -8.94 8.22 -4.34
CA HIS A 96 -9.75 7.10 -4.83
C HIS A 96 -10.77 6.62 -3.79
N GLN A 97 -10.38 6.61 -2.52
CA GLN A 97 -11.25 6.21 -1.42
C GLN A 97 -12.17 7.35 -0.98
N SER A 98 -13.43 7.02 -0.71
CA SER A 98 -14.36 7.89 0.00
C SER A 98 -13.92 8.13 1.45
N LEU A 99 -14.07 9.36 1.95
CA LEU A 99 -13.69 9.74 3.32
C LEU A 99 -14.43 8.92 4.40
N SER A 100 -15.60 8.38 4.09
CA SER A 100 -16.41 7.56 5.01
C SER A 100 -16.11 6.05 4.91
N ALA A 101 -15.33 5.61 3.91
CA ALA A 101 -15.06 4.21 3.67
C ALA A 101 -13.89 3.70 4.54
N VAL A 102 -13.94 2.42 4.92
CA VAL A 102 -12.89 1.73 5.71
C VAL A 102 -11.97 0.83 4.85
N THR A 103 -11.85 1.18 3.56
CA THR A 103 -11.26 0.37 2.47
C THR A 103 -9.75 0.56 2.30
N CYS A 104 -9.09 1.51 2.99
CA CYS A 104 -7.67 1.84 2.79
C CYS A 104 -6.70 0.64 2.80
N GLY A 105 -6.89 -0.31 3.73
CA GLY A 105 -6.11 -1.56 3.77
C GLY A 105 -6.31 -2.43 2.53
N GLY A 106 -7.54 -2.47 2.01
CA GLY A 106 -7.88 -3.18 0.77
C GLY A 106 -7.20 -2.61 -0.47
N TYR A 107 -7.16 -1.28 -0.60
CA TYR A 107 -6.35 -0.64 -1.66
C TYR A 107 -4.89 -1.02 -1.54
N CYS A 108 -4.33 -1.00 -0.33
CA CYS A 108 -2.95 -1.37 -0.12
C CYS A 108 -2.66 -2.82 -0.56
N ILE A 109 -3.56 -3.76 -0.22
CA ILE A 109 -3.50 -5.16 -0.65
C ILE A 109 -3.53 -5.24 -2.18
N PHE A 110 -4.48 -4.57 -2.83
CA PHE A 110 -4.60 -4.57 -4.29
C PHE A 110 -3.33 -4.04 -4.98
N ILE A 111 -2.77 -2.92 -4.50
CA ILE A 111 -1.54 -2.36 -5.05
C ILE A 111 -0.36 -3.34 -4.87
N GLN A 112 -0.16 -3.87 -3.66
CA GLN A 112 0.93 -4.80 -3.37
C GLN A 112 0.82 -6.08 -4.21
N SER A 113 -0.39 -6.64 -4.33
CA SER A 113 -0.65 -7.88 -5.04
C SER A 113 -0.46 -7.74 -6.55
N MET A 114 -0.93 -6.65 -7.14
CA MET A 114 -0.84 -6.42 -8.57
C MET A 114 0.58 -6.04 -9.00
N MET A 115 1.27 -5.19 -8.23
CA MET A 115 2.68 -4.89 -8.51
C MET A 115 3.59 -6.12 -8.33
N SER A 116 3.24 -7.01 -7.40
CA SER A 116 3.95 -8.29 -7.22
C SER A 116 3.78 -9.23 -8.41
N ARG A 117 2.64 -9.16 -9.11
CA ARG A 117 2.34 -9.85 -10.38
C ARG A 117 2.97 -9.18 -11.61
N GLY A 118 3.64 -8.04 -11.42
CA GLY A 118 4.33 -7.31 -12.50
C GLY A 118 3.48 -6.23 -13.18
N VAL A 119 2.28 -5.94 -12.68
CA VAL A 119 1.48 -4.81 -13.17
C VAL A 119 2.16 -3.51 -12.78
N ARG A 120 2.22 -2.57 -13.73
CA ARG A 120 2.85 -1.27 -13.52
C ARG A 120 2.02 -0.38 -12.60
N PHE A 121 2.69 0.42 -11.77
CA PHE A 121 2.02 1.35 -10.85
C PHE A 121 1.13 2.37 -11.58
N GLU A 122 1.61 2.91 -12.71
CA GLU A 122 0.84 3.88 -13.48
C GLU A 122 -0.45 3.26 -14.04
N THR A 123 -0.39 2.01 -14.51
CA THR A 123 -1.56 1.25 -14.94
C THR A 123 -2.58 1.08 -13.82
N LEU A 124 -2.14 0.82 -12.58
CA LEU A 124 -3.05 0.71 -11.44
C LEU A 124 -3.72 2.05 -11.12
N CYS A 125 -2.98 3.16 -11.19
CA CYS A 125 -3.56 4.49 -11.00
C CYS A 125 -4.57 4.82 -12.11
N GLU A 126 -4.25 4.49 -13.37
CA GLU A 126 -5.15 4.70 -14.51
C GLU A 126 -6.44 3.89 -14.41
N ILE A 127 -6.38 2.66 -13.88
CA ILE A 127 -7.56 1.83 -13.63
C ILE A 127 -8.51 2.54 -12.68
N PHE A 128 -8.01 3.05 -11.56
CA PHE A 128 -8.84 3.76 -10.59
C PHE A 128 -9.36 5.10 -11.13
N ILE A 129 -8.57 5.87 -11.89
CA ILE A 129 -9.03 7.13 -12.51
C ILE A 129 -10.25 6.91 -13.42
N LYS A 130 -10.33 5.75 -14.10
CA LYS A 130 -11.41 5.43 -15.05
C LYS A 130 -12.61 4.75 -14.38
N MET A 131 -12.51 4.41 -13.11
CA MET A 131 -13.51 3.63 -12.41
C MET A 131 -14.56 4.53 -11.75
N VAL A 132 -15.79 4.04 -11.70
CA VAL A 132 -16.93 4.82 -11.18
C VAL A 132 -17.07 4.66 -9.66
N ASN A 133 -16.70 3.49 -9.12
CA ASN A 133 -16.83 3.19 -7.69
C ASN A 133 -15.66 2.32 -7.22
N ASP A 134 -14.56 2.98 -6.88
CA ASP A 134 -13.29 2.37 -6.49
C ASP A 134 -13.44 1.56 -5.19
N ASP A 135 -14.22 2.05 -4.22
CA ASP A 135 -14.42 1.37 -2.94
C ASP A 135 -15.18 0.05 -3.11
N LEU A 136 -16.25 0.03 -3.90
CA LEU A 136 -16.99 -1.21 -4.21
C LEU A 136 -16.11 -2.21 -4.95
N PHE A 137 -15.28 -1.73 -5.88
CA PHE A 137 -14.31 -2.59 -6.55
C PHE A 137 -13.33 -3.23 -5.56
N ILE A 138 -12.78 -2.46 -4.60
CA ILE A 138 -11.88 -3.01 -3.59
C ILE A 138 -12.58 -4.04 -2.70
N VAL A 139 -13.82 -3.80 -2.28
CA VAL A 139 -14.63 -4.76 -1.53
C VAL A 139 -14.78 -6.07 -2.30
N ASN A 140 -15.20 -5.99 -3.57
CA ASN A 140 -15.40 -7.16 -4.43
C ASN A 140 -14.08 -7.88 -4.71
N TYR A 141 -12.99 -7.14 -4.93
CA TYR A 141 -11.67 -7.72 -5.14
C TYR A 141 -11.20 -8.55 -3.94
N LEU A 142 -11.36 -8.03 -2.72
CA LEU A 142 -10.97 -8.77 -1.51
C LEU A 142 -11.80 -10.04 -1.33
N LYS A 143 -13.10 -9.96 -1.61
CA LYS A 143 -14.01 -11.11 -1.59
C LYS A 143 -13.59 -12.15 -2.63
N ASP A 144 -13.44 -11.76 -3.88
CA ASP A 144 -13.24 -12.69 -4.99
C ASP A 144 -11.83 -13.29 -5.00
N ALA A 145 -10.80 -12.50 -4.64
CA ALA A 145 -9.42 -12.96 -4.69
C ALA A 145 -8.95 -13.65 -3.40
N TYR A 146 -9.54 -13.30 -2.25
CA TYR A 146 -9.05 -13.73 -0.93
C TYR A 146 -10.14 -14.28 -0.01
N ASN A 147 -11.41 -14.34 -0.44
CA ASN A 147 -12.55 -14.71 0.39
C ASN A 147 -12.61 -13.89 1.69
N TYR A 148 -12.27 -12.60 1.59
CA TYR A 148 -12.22 -11.68 2.72
C TYR A 148 -13.30 -10.61 2.62
N PHE A 149 -13.97 -10.33 3.74
CA PHE A 149 -15.12 -9.44 3.82
C PHE A 149 -14.80 -8.27 4.76
N ILE A 150 -15.08 -7.03 4.32
CA ILE A 150 -14.91 -5.79 5.08
C ILE A 150 -16.23 -5.09 5.32
#